data_AF-A0A2V8PI97-F1
#
_entry.id   AF-A0A2V8PI97-F1
#
_cell.length_a   1.000
_cell.length_b   1.000
_cell.length_c   1.000
_cell.angle_alpha   90.00
_cell.angle_beta   90.00
_cell.angle_gamma   90.00
#
_symmetry.space_group_name_H-M   'P 1'
#
loop_
_entity.id
_entity.type
_entity.pdbx_description
1 polymer ?
#
loop_
_entity_poly.entity_id
_entity_poly.type
_entity_poly.pdbx_seq_one_letter_code
_entity_poly.pdbx_strand_id
1 'polypeptide(L)'
;MASPQDELLKVYEQLCNSYRSIDDFRAKLLGFLPLATGTGVFLLVTDQAKIKFIQPLFRPIGAFGFIVTLGLFFYELYGIKKCTYLIRAGIELENDLRIKDGQFTKRPPGVALLINEPLAAGVIYPAVLAAWTFLLLAFPQIQDAAQVQPQDTAPLKFRDAAQWWAIRVFLVGFAVSFFYNLWLIKGDIRNAIDRLKKWLRSFAKASEKQGD
;
A
#
# COMPACT_ATOMS: atom_id res chain seq x y z
N MET A 1 17.67 -9.02 -40.90
CA MET A 1 18.03 -8.59 -39.54
C MET A 1 17.04 -7.51 -39.13
N ALA A 2 16.49 -7.57 -37.93
CA ALA A 2 15.62 -6.49 -37.45
C ALA A 2 16.43 -5.18 -37.39
N SER A 3 15.81 -4.04 -37.66
CA SER A 3 16.52 -2.77 -37.47
C SER A 3 16.75 -2.55 -35.95
N PRO A 4 17.80 -1.83 -35.54
CA PRO A 4 18.01 -1.50 -34.13
C PRO A 4 16.80 -0.80 -33.48
N GLN A 5 16.02 -0.07 -34.29
CA GLN A 5 14.79 0.57 -33.84
C GLN A 5 13.67 -0.43 -33.56
N ASP A 6 13.56 -1.50 -34.35
CA ASP A 6 12.58 -2.56 -34.12
C ASP A 6 12.86 -3.34 -32.82
N GLU A 7 14.14 -3.50 -32.46
CA GLU A 7 14.55 -4.13 -31.21
C GLU A 7 14.18 -3.26 -29.99
N LEU A 8 14.43 -1.95 -30.06
CA LEU A 8 14.05 -1.00 -28.99
C LEU A 8 12.53 -0.95 -28.78
N LEU A 9 11.76 -0.97 -29.87
CA LEU A 9 10.29 -1.00 -29.78
C LEU A 9 9.79 -2.28 -29.10
N LYS A 10 10.40 -3.44 -29.37
CA LYS A 10 10.06 -4.70 -28.69
C LYS A 10 10.38 -4.64 -27.20
N VAL A 11 11.52 -4.07 -26.82
CA VAL A 11 11.87 -3.87 -25.41
C VAL A 11 10.85 -2.95 -24.73
N TYR A 12 10.43 -1.89 -25.41
CA TYR A 12 9.43 -0.95 -24.90
C TYR A 12 8.06 -1.62 -24.69
N GLU A 13 7.62 -2.44 -25.65
CA GLU A 13 6.39 -3.21 -25.53
C GLU A 13 6.45 -4.19 -24.35
N GLN A 14 7.57 -4.92 -24.20
CA GLN A 14 7.78 -5.82 -23.06
C GLN A 14 7.79 -5.09 -21.72
N LEU A 15 8.36 -3.88 -21.67
CA LEU A 15 8.35 -3.03 -20.49
C LEU A 15 6.92 -2.58 -20.15
N CYS A 16 6.14 -2.15 -21.13
CA CYS A 16 4.73 -1.77 -20.95
C CYS A 16 3.89 -2.95 -20.42
N ASN A 17 4.06 -4.13 -21.01
CA ASN A 17 3.38 -5.36 -20.58
C ASN A 17 3.80 -5.76 -19.15
N SER A 18 5.09 -5.65 -18.83
CA SER A 18 5.60 -5.92 -17.48
C SER A 18 5.04 -4.93 -16.46
N TYR A 19 4.93 -3.65 -16.81
CA TYR A 19 4.35 -2.63 -15.95
C TYR A 19 2.86 -2.89 -15.69
N ARG A 20 2.08 -3.13 -16.76
CA ARG A 20 0.63 -3.40 -16.66
C ARG A 20 0.31 -4.65 -15.86
N SER A 21 1.07 -5.74 -16.06
CA SER A 21 0.86 -6.98 -15.31
C SER A 21 1.11 -6.81 -13.81
N ILE A 22 2.08 -5.98 -13.42
CA ILE A 22 2.31 -5.65 -12.00
C ILE A 22 1.17 -4.80 -11.45
N ASP A 23 0.71 -3.80 -12.20
CA ASP A 23 -0.37 -2.92 -11.77
C ASP A 23 -1.69 -3.70 -11.56
N ASP A 24 -2.06 -4.53 -12.53
CA ASP A 24 -3.23 -5.41 -12.45
C ASP A 24 -3.14 -6.38 -11.26
N PHE A 25 -1.95 -6.92 -10.98
CA PHE A 25 -1.73 -7.80 -9.84
C PHE A 25 -1.95 -7.05 -8.51
N ARG A 26 -1.40 -5.85 -8.38
CA ARG A 26 -1.55 -5.01 -7.17
C ARG A 26 -3.01 -4.60 -6.94
N ALA A 27 -3.71 -4.19 -7.99
CA ALA A 27 -5.13 -3.84 -7.92
C ALA A 27 -5.97 -5.03 -7.44
N LYS A 28 -5.73 -6.23 -7.98
CA LYS A 28 -6.38 -7.47 -7.53
C LYS A 28 -6.06 -7.77 -6.08
N LEU A 29 -4.79 -7.67 -5.69
CA LEU A 29 -4.36 -7.96 -4.32
C LEU A 29 -5.03 -7.02 -3.30
N LEU A 30 -5.10 -5.72 -3.61
CA LEU A 30 -5.80 -4.72 -2.80
C LEU A 30 -7.31 -4.97 -2.72
N GLY A 31 -7.93 -5.51 -3.77
CA GLY A 31 -9.36 -5.86 -3.76
C GLY A 31 -9.68 -7.17 -3.02
N PHE A 32 -8.81 -8.18 -3.14
CA PHE A 32 -9.02 -9.47 -2.50
C PHE A 32 -8.91 -9.41 -0.98
N LEU A 33 -8.03 -8.56 -0.44
CA LEU A 33 -7.77 -8.53 0.99
C LEU A 33 -8.99 -8.07 1.82
N PRO A 34 -9.66 -6.93 1.52
CA PRO A 34 -10.89 -6.54 2.21
C PRO A 34 -12.04 -7.52 1.99
N LEU A 35 -12.13 -8.14 0.80
CA LEU A 35 -13.16 -9.13 0.52
C LEU A 35 -12.94 -10.39 1.36
N ALA A 36 -11.72 -10.92 1.43
CA ALA A 36 -11.41 -12.11 2.22
C ALA A 36 -11.60 -11.84 3.72
N THR A 37 -11.07 -10.74 4.23
CA THR A 37 -11.23 -10.36 5.65
C THR A 37 -12.69 -10.02 5.99
N GLY A 38 -13.37 -9.27 5.14
CA GLY A 38 -14.77 -8.88 5.35
C GLY A 38 -15.74 -10.06 5.26
N THR A 39 -15.54 -10.96 4.29
CA THR A 39 -16.33 -12.21 4.17
C THR A 39 -16.12 -13.09 5.39
N GLY A 40 -14.86 -13.21 5.85
CA GLY A 40 -14.54 -13.90 7.10
C GLY A 40 -15.40 -13.36 8.24
N VAL A 41 -15.28 -12.07 8.55
CA VAL A 41 -16.04 -11.43 9.64
C VAL A 41 -17.55 -11.58 9.47
N PHE A 42 -18.09 -11.36 8.28
CA PHE A 42 -19.53 -11.47 8.01
C PHE A 42 -20.06 -12.88 8.30
N LEU A 43 -19.35 -13.93 7.85
CA LEU A 43 -19.73 -15.31 8.12
C LEU A 43 -19.68 -15.64 9.63
N LEU A 44 -18.78 -15.00 10.39
CA LEU A 44 -18.71 -15.20 11.84
C LEU A 44 -19.86 -14.54 12.59
N VAL A 45 -20.30 -13.35 12.18
CA VAL A 45 -21.29 -12.56 12.95
C VAL A 45 -22.72 -13.12 12.84
N THR A 46 -23.02 -13.92 11.81
CA THR A 46 -24.38 -14.38 11.52
C THR A 46 -24.90 -15.51 12.41
N ASP A 47 -24.03 -16.22 13.14
CA ASP A 47 -24.43 -17.40 13.92
C ASP A 47 -23.62 -17.55 15.22
N GLN A 48 -24.29 -17.33 16.35
CA GLN A 48 -23.69 -17.42 17.70
C GLN A 48 -23.21 -18.83 18.05
N ALA A 49 -23.84 -19.89 17.50
CA ALA A 49 -23.39 -21.26 17.74
C ALA A 49 -22.07 -21.54 17.01
N LYS A 50 -21.92 -21.04 15.77
CA LYS A 50 -20.66 -21.11 15.03
C LYS A 50 -19.55 -20.36 15.75
N ILE A 51 -19.83 -19.15 16.26
CA ILE A 51 -18.84 -18.35 17.02
C ILE A 51 -18.26 -19.15 18.18
N LYS A 52 -19.10 -19.81 19.00
CA LYS A 52 -18.63 -20.63 20.13
C LYS A 52 -17.77 -21.81 19.67
N PHE A 53 -18.12 -22.44 18.55
CA PHE A 53 -17.37 -23.57 18.01
C PHE A 53 -15.98 -23.17 17.50
N ILE A 54 -15.86 -22.04 16.83
CA ILE A 54 -14.61 -21.56 16.23
C ILE A 54 -13.78 -20.67 17.15
N GLN A 55 -14.33 -20.23 18.29
CA GLN A 55 -13.65 -19.35 19.24
C GLN A 55 -12.24 -19.85 19.63
N PRO A 56 -11.99 -21.16 19.85
CA PRO A 56 -10.64 -21.68 20.11
C PRO A 56 -9.65 -21.43 18.96
N LEU A 57 -10.16 -21.28 17.74
CA LEU A 57 -9.37 -21.07 16.52
C LEU A 57 -9.13 -19.59 16.22
N PHE A 58 -9.75 -18.63 16.93
CA PHE A 58 -9.55 -17.20 16.65
C PHE A 58 -8.10 -16.76 16.82
N ARG A 59 -7.40 -17.27 17.84
CA ARG A 59 -5.99 -16.96 18.05
C ARG A 59 -5.10 -17.45 16.90
N PRO A 60 -5.12 -18.75 16.49
CA PRO A 60 -4.33 -19.18 15.34
C PRO A 60 -4.78 -18.55 14.01
N ILE A 61 -6.08 -18.31 13.80
CA ILE A 61 -6.59 -17.60 12.61
C ILE A 61 -6.06 -16.15 12.57
N GLY A 62 -6.11 -15.44 13.70
CA GLY A 62 -5.58 -14.08 13.82
C GLY A 62 -4.08 -14.01 13.59
N ALA A 63 -3.31 -14.95 14.16
CA ALA A 63 -1.86 -15.04 13.93
C ALA A 63 -1.53 -15.31 12.46
N PHE A 64 -2.22 -16.28 11.86
CA PHE A 64 -2.05 -16.62 10.45
C PHE A 64 -2.39 -15.44 9.53
N GLY A 65 -3.56 -14.82 9.74
CA GLY A 65 -4.00 -13.67 8.98
C GLY A 65 -3.03 -12.48 9.09
N PHE A 66 -2.50 -12.23 10.30
CA PHE A 66 -1.49 -11.20 10.53
C PHE A 66 -0.20 -11.48 9.75
N ILE A 67 0.37 -12.69 9.84
CA ILE A 67 1.62 -13.06 9.16
C ILE A 67 1.47 -12.98 7.64
N VAL A 68 0.37 -13.53 7.09
CA VAL A 68 0.09 -13.49 5.65
C VAL A 68 -0.05 -12.04 5.18
N THR A 69 -0.83 -11.22 5.90
CA THR A 69 -1.02 -9.81 5.54
C THR A 69 0.29 -9.03 5.64
N LEU A 70 1.14 -9.33 6.62
CA LEU A 70 2.45 -8.70 6.78
C LEU A 70 3.39 -9.05 5.61
N GLY A 71 3.37 -10.32 5.18
CA GLY A 71 4.09 -10.75 3.98
C GLY A 71 3.62 -10.02 2.72
N LEU A 72 2.30 -9.89 2.53
CA LEU A 72 1.72 -9.13 1.42
C LEU A 72 2.06 -7.64 1.50
N PHE A 73 2.09 -7.06 2.69
CA PHE A 73 2.49 -5.66 2.90
C PHE A 73 3.95 -5.43 2.47
N PHE A 74 4.88 -6.32 2.85
CA PHE A 74 6.26 -6.23 2.38
C PHE A 74 6.40 -6.43 0.87
N TYR A 75 5.63 -7.37 0.31
CA TYR A 75 5.56 -7.58 -1.13
C TYR A 75 5.11 -6.31 -1.86
N GLU A 76 4.09 -5.62 -1.35
CA GLU A 76 3.57 -4.37 -1.92
C GLU A 76 4.61 -3.24 -1.87
N LEU A 77 5.32 -3.08 -0.75
CA LEU A 77 6.41 -2.10 -0.63
C LEU A 77 7.51 -2.35 -1.67
N TYR A 78 7.87 -3.62 -1.87
CA TYR A 78 8.82 -4.00 -2.92
C TYR A 78 8.25 -3.75 -4.33
N GLY A 79 6.96 -4.03 -4.54
CA GLY A 79 6.24 -3.74 -5.79
C GLY A 79 6.30 -2.28 -6.18
N ILE A 80 6.05 -1.36 -5.24
CA ILE A 80 6.15 0.09 -5.46
C ILE A 80 7.56 0.49 -5.91
N LYS A 81 8.59 -0.05 -5.26
CA LYS A 81 9.98 0.18 -5.66
C LYS A 81 10.22 -0.30 -7.09
N LYS A 82 9.81 -1.53 -7.42
CA LYS A 82 9.96 -2.11 -8.77
C LYS A 82 9.23 -1.28 -9.83
N CYS A 83 7.98 -0.87 -9.58
CA CYS A 83 7.22 0.03 -10.46
C CYS A 83 7.97 1.33 -10.71
N THR A 84 8.57 1.93 -9.67
CA THR A 84 9.34 3.18 -9.81
C THR A 84 10.54 3.00 -10.75
N TYR A 85 11.27 1.89 -10.64
CA TYR A 85 12.36 1.58 -11.57
C TYR A 85 11.87 1.36 -13.00
N LEU A 86 10.76 0.64 -13.19
CA LEU A 86 10.18 0.43 -14.52
C LEU A 86 9.71 1.72 -15.18
N ILE A 87 9.11 2.64 -14.40
CA ILE A 87 8.72 3.96 -14.91
C ILE A 87 9.95 4.74 -15.39
N ARG A 88 11.06 4.72 -14.62
CA ARG A 88 12.29 5.41 -15.02
C ARG A 88 12.90 4.83 -16.30
N ALA A 89 13.00 3.50 -16.37
CA ALA A 89 13.46 2.82 -17.57
C ALA A 89 12.54 3.09 -18.78
N GLY A 90 11.23 3.17 -18.55
CA GLY A 90 10.25 3.53 -19.57
C GLY A 90 10.44 4.95 -20.09
N ILE A 91 10.68 5.94 -19.21
CA ILE A 91 10.98 7.33 -19.61
C ILE A 91 12.26 7.38 -20.45
N GLU A 92 13.33 6.69 -20.02
CA GLU A 92 14.60 6.64 -20.78
C GLU A 92 14.37 6.08 -22.18
N LEU A 93 13.62 4.98 -22.28
CA LEU A 93 13.33 4.33 -23.56
C LEU A 93 12.40 5.15 -24.47
N GLU A 94 11.42 5.86 -23.90
CA GLU A 94 10.57 6.80 -24.65
C GLU A 94 11.39 7.97 -25.21
N ASN A 95 12.38 8.45 -24.46
CA ASN A 95 13.30 9.50 -24.93
C ASN A 95 14.18 8.99 -26.09
N ASP A 96 14.74 7.79 -25.97
CA ASP A 96 15.58 7.17 -27.01
C ASP A 96 14.79 6.92 -28.30
N LEU A 97 13.54 6.48 -28.18
CA LEU A 97 12.61 6.27 -29.29
C LEU A 97 11.97 7.57 -29.81
N ARG A 98 12.25 8.72 -29.18
CA ARG A 98 11.67 10.03 -29.50
C ARG A 98 10.13 10.05 -29.46
N ILE A 99 9.53 9.26 -28.59
CA ILE A 99 8.09 9.22 -28.36
C ILE A 99 7.71 10.45 -27.53
N LYS A 100 7.05 11.42 -28.16
CA LYS A 100 6.64 12.68 -27.48
C LYS A 100 5.53 12.47 -26.45
N ASP A 101 4.66 11.50 -26.69
CA ASP A 101 3.44 11.25 -25.92
C ASP A 101 3.40 9.85 -25.33
N GLY A 102 4.49 9.46 -24.66
CA GLY A 102 4.63 8.15 -24.04
C GLY A 102 3.88 8.01 -22.71
N GLN A 103 3.52 6.78 -22.35
CA GLN A 103 2.78 6.45 -21.13
C GLN A 103 3.56 6.85 -19.86
N PHE A 104 4.88 6.73 -19.89
CA PHE A 104 5.73 7.00 -18.74
C PHE A 104 6.11 8.48 -18.63
N THR A 105 6.29 9.18 -19.75
CA THR A 105 6.62 10.61 -19.81
C THR A 105 5.41 11.51 -19.50
N LYS A 106 4.20 11.12 -19.93
CA LYS A 106 2.95 11.89 -19.70
C LYS A 106 2.05 11.30 -18.61
N ARG A 107 2.63 10.73 -17.55
CA ARG A 107 1.83 10.15 -16.46
C ARG A 107 1.04 11.25 -15.73
N PRO A 108 -0.29 11.11 -15.55
CA PRO A 108 -1.07 12.06 -14.76
C PRO A 108 -0.57 12.06 -13.31
N PRO A 109 -0.42 13.24 -12.69
CA PRO A 109 -0.09 13.31 -11.27
C PRO A 109 -1.25 12.74 -10.43
N GLY A 110 -0.94 12.22 -9.26
CA GLY A 110 -1.94 11.76 -8.28
C GLY A 110 -3.03 12.79 -8.01
N VAL A 111 -4.24 12.30 -7.70
CA VAL A 111 -5.34 13.18 -7.28
C VAL A 111 -4.94 13.87 -5.98
N ALA A 112 -5.02 15.21 -5.96
CA ALA A 112 -4.54 16.04 -4.84
C ALA A 112 -3.06 15.81 -4.45
N LEU A 113 -2.22 15.33 -5.38
CA LEU A 113 -0.78 14.99 -5.20
C LEU A 113 -0.47 13.90 -4.16
N LEU A 114 -1.39 13.61 -3.24
CA LEU A 114 -1.24 12.68 -2.12
C LEU A 114 -2.01 11.38 -2.35
N ILE A 115 -3.18 11.43 -3.00
CA ILE A 115 -4.01 10.25 -3.24
C ILE A 115 -3.42 9.48 -4.43
N ASN A 116 -2.64 8.46 -4.09
CA ASN A 116 -1.94 7.59 -5.02
C ASN A 116 -2.08 6.13 -4.58
N GLU A 117 -1.80 5.19 -5.49
CA GLU A 117 -1.82 3.75 -5.17
C GLU A 117 -0.99 3.39 -3.91
N PRO A 118 0.22 3.95 -3.69
CA PRO A 118 1.00 3.68 -2.48
C PRO A 118 0.33 4.14 -1.18
N LEU A 119 -0.42 5.26 -1.21
CA LEU A 119 -1.13 5.75 -0.03
C LEU A 119 -2.31 4.82 0.31
N ALA A 120 -3.06 4.38 -0.71
CA ALA A 120 -4.16 3.44 -0.52
C ALA A 120 -3.66 2.12 0.10
N ALA A 121 -2.56 1.57 -0.42
CA ALA A 121 -1.89 0.42 0.18
C ALA A 121 -1.45 0.70 1.62
N GLY A 122 -0.88 1.88 1.87
CA GLY A 122 -0.45 2.32 3.21
C GLY A 122 -1.56 2.47 4.23
N VAL A 123 -2.82 2.53 3.81
CA VAL A 123 -4.00 2.53 4.70
C VAL A 123 -4.59 1.13 4.84
N ILE A 124 -4.79 0.44 3.71
CA ILE A 124 -5.50 -0.84 3.67
C ILE A 124 -4.72 -1.94 4.43
N TYR A 125 -3.43 -2.10 4.16
CA TYR A 125 -2.65 -3.16 4.80
C TYR A 125 -2.53 -2.98 6.32
N PRO A 126 -2.19 -1.79 6.86
CA PRO A 126 -2.19 -1.59 8.31
C PRO A 126 -3.57 -1.75 8.96
N ALA A 127 -4.65 -1.40 8.28
CA ALA A 127 -6.01 -1.62 8.78
C ALA A 127 -6.33 -3.11 8.92
N VAL A 128 -5.98 -3.91 7.90
CA VAL A 128 -6.18 -5.37 7.94
C VAL A 128 -5.25 -6.02 8.97
N LEU A 129 -3.99 -5.59 9.09
CA LEU A 129 -3.10 -6.04 10.15
C LEU A 129 -3.67 -5.76 11.54
N ALA A 130 -4.18 -4.56 11.77
CA ALA A 130 -4.84 -4.18 13.03
C ALA A 130 -6.06 -5.06 13.33
N ALA A 131 -6.88 -5.37 12.32
CA ALA A 131 -8.03 -6.27 12.47
C ALA A 131 -7.60 -7.69 12.88
N TRP A 132 -6.55 -8.24 12.27
CA TRP A 132 -6.00 -9.55 12.65
C TRP A 132 -5.34 -9.53 14.03
N THR A 133 -4.64 -8.45 14.39
CA THR A 133 -4.10 -8.25 15.75
C THR A 133 -5.20 -8.21 16.79
N PHE A 134 -6.31 -7.52 16.49
CA PHE A 134 -7.47 -7.51 17.38
C PHE A 134 -8.02 -8.92 17.56
N LEU A 135 -8.25 -9.66 16.47
CA LEU A 135 -8.75 -11.04 16.54
C LEU A 135 -7.80 -11.97 17.34
N LEU A 136 -6.49 -11.78 17.18
CA LEU A 136 -5.46 -12.54 17.88
C LEU A 136 -5.48 -12.32 19.40
N LEU A 137 -5.79 -11.10 19.86
CA LEU A 137 -5.64 -10.68 21.26
C LEU A 137 -6.96 -10.58 22.04
N ALA A 138 -8.08 -10.35 21.35
CA ALA A 138 -9.37 -10.08 22.00
C ALA A 138 -10.03 -11.33 22.61
N PHE A 139 -9.57 -12.53 22.26
CA PHE A 139 -10.16 -13.80 22.65
C PHE A 139 -9.14 -14.72 23.34
N PRO A 140 -9.14 -14.80 24.68
CA PRO A 140 -8.31 -15.77 25.40
C PRO A 140 -8.72 -17.21 25.06
N GLN A 141 -7.79 -18.16 25.12
CA GLN A 141 -8.14 -19.57 24.90
C GLN A 141 -9.06 -20.06 26.03
N ILE A 142 -9.94 -21.02 25.72
CA ILE A 142 -10.87 -21.62 26.69
C ILE A 142 -10.12 -22.17 27.93
N GLN A 143 -8.86 -22.59 27.77
CA GLN A 143 -7.99 -23.01 28.87
C GLN A 143 -7.65 -21.89 29.87
N ASP A 144 -7.52 -20.65 29.39
CA ASP A 144 -7.27 -19.48 30.26
C ASP A 144 -8.55 -19.08 31.02
N ALA A 145 -9.73 -19.33 30.45
CA ALA A 145 -11.03 -19.01 31.07
C ALA A 145 -11.39 -19.95 32.23
N ALA A 146 -10.85 -21.17 32.26
CA ALA A 146 -11.10 -22.15 33.32
C ALA A 146 -10.41 -21.81 34.66
N GLN A 147 -9.45 -20.87 34.67
CA GLN A 147 -8.74 -20.42 35.89
C GLN A 147 -9.18 -19.06 36.41
N VAL A 148 -10.07 -18.33 35.72
CA VAL A 148 -10.50 -16.99 36.15
C VAL A 148 -11.77 -17.11 37.00
N GLN A 149 -11.67 -16.72 38.28
CA GLN A 149 -12.79 -16.66 39.22
C GLN A 149 -13.95 -15.77 38.69
N PRO A 150 -15.22 -16.08 39.01
CA PRO A 150 -16.40 -15.48 38.36
C PRO A 150 -16.66 -14.00 38.66
N GLN A 151 -15.81 -13.35 39.45
CA GLN A 151 -16.11 -12.03 40.03
C GLN A 151 -15.33 -10.87 39.41
N ASP A 152 -14.40 -11.14 38.49
CA ASP A 152 -13.52 -10.11 37.95
C ASP A 152 -13.89 -9.66 36.53
N THR A 153 -13.84 -8.34 36.36
CA THR A 153 -13.94 -7.51 35.14
C THR A 153 -12.97 -7.88 33.99
N ALA A 154 -12.37 -9.07 34.04
CA ALA A 154 -11.37 -9.60 33.11
C ALA A 154 -11.75 -9.52 31.62
N PRO A 155 -12.95 -9.92 31.16
CA PRO A 155 -13.25 -9.95 29.73
C PRO A 155 -13.30 -8.56 29.07
N LEU A 156 -13.56 -7.50 29.84
CA LEU A 156 -13.48 -6.12 29.33
C LEU A 156 -12.01 -5.67 29.18
N LYS A 157 -11.16 -5.93 30.18
CA LYS A 157 -9.75 -5.51 30.16
C LYS A 157 -8.96 -6.10 28.97
N PHE A 158 -9.22 -7.35 28.58
CA PHE A 158 -8.55 -7.95 27.42
C PHE A 158 -8.96 -7.31 26.09
N ARG A 159 -10.24 -6.90 25.95
CA ARG A 159 -10.72 -6.23 24.74
C ARG A 159 -10.14 -4.83 24.60
N ASP A 160 -10.06 -4.07 25.70
CA ASP A 160 -9.47 -2.74 25.70
C ASP A 160 -7.98 -2.79 25.35
N ALA A 161 -7.25 -3.76 25.91
CA ALA A 161 -5.85 -3.98 25.57
C ALA A 161 -5.68 -4.38 24.09
N ALA A 162 -6.51 -5.29 23.58
CA ALA A 162 -6.47 -5.71 22.18
C ALA A 162 -6.76 -4.56 21.21
N GLN A 163 -7.75 -3.71 21.51
CA GLN A 163 -8.05 -2.51 20.72
C GLN A 163 -6.86 -1.57 20.68
N TRP A 164 -6.24 -1.32 21.82
CA TRP A 164 -5.10 -0.42 21.89
C TRP A 164 -3.88 -0.96 21.12
N TRP A 165 -3.63 -2.26 21.18
CA TRP A 165 -2.61 -2.91 20.34
C TRP A 165 -2.92 -2.82 18.85
N ALA A 166 -4.17 -3.05 18.45
CA ALA A 166 -4.61 -2.92 17.06
C ALA A 166 -4.41 -1.49 16.54
N ILE A 167 -4.77 -0.47 17.32
CA ILE A 167 -4.55 0.94 16.98
C ILE A 167 -3.05 1.22 16.80
N ARG A 168 -2.20 0.71 17.69
CA ARG A 168 -0.74 0.86 17.57
C ARG A 168 -0.20 0.21 16.30
N VAL A 169 -0.64 -1.00 15.99
CA VAL A 169 -0.25 -1.70 14.74
C VAL A 169 -0.66 -0.90 13.52
N PHE A 170 -1.88 -0.35 13.51
CA PHE A 170 -2.33 0.54 12.43
C PHE A 170 -1.43 1.77 12.30
N LEU A 171 -1.21 2.50 13.39
CA LEU A 171 -0.44 3.75 13.38
C LEU A 171 1.01 3.52 12.96
N VAL A 172 1.65 2.47 13.47
CA VAL A 172 3.03 2.11 13.09
C VAL A 172 3.09 1.68 11.63
N GLY A 173 2.20 0.80 11.18
CA GLY A 173 2.16 0.35 9.78
C GLY A 173 1.90 1.51 8.81
N PHE A 174 0.95 2.38 9.14
CA PHE A 174 0.64 3.58 8.38
C PHE A 174 1.84 4.53 8.34
N ALA A 175 2.46 4.83 9.49
CA ALA A 175 3.63 5.69 9.55
C ALA A 175 4.80 5.14 8.72
N VAL A 176 5.09 3.83 8.83
CA VAL A 176 6.13 3.17 8.02
C VAL A 176 5.84 3.33 6.53
N SER A 177 4.61 3.04 6.09
CA SER A 177 4.23 3.18 4.68
C SER A 177 4.30 4.63 4.22
N PHE A 178 3.79 5.56 5.03
CA PHE A 178 3.77 6.99 4.73
C PHE A 178 5.20 7.56 4.59
N PHE A 179 6.08 7.28 5.55
CA PHE A 179 7.47 7.73 5.49
C PHE A 179 8.25 7.06 4.36
N TYR A 180 7.98 5.78 4.08
CA TYR A 180 8.58 5.08 2.94
C TYR A 180 8.15 5.71 1.61
N ASN A 181 6.87 6.03 1.46
CA ASN A 181 6.34 6.69 0.27
C ASN A 181 6.91 8.11 0.13
N LEU A 182 6.97 8.87 1.22
CA LEU A 182 7.64 10.18 1.23
C LEU A 182 9.10 10.08 0.83
N TRP A 183 9.82 9.08 1.34
CA TRP A 183 11.23 8.87 1.01
C TRP A 183 11.43 8.55 -0.48
N LEU A 184 10.56 7.72 -1.06
CA LEU A 184 10.56 7.41 -2.49
C LEU A 184 10.28 8.65 -3.36
N ILE A 185 9.26 9.43 -2.99
CA ILE A 185 8.82 10.61 -3.74
C ILE A 185 9.77 11.81 -3.53
N LYS A 186 10.57 11.82 -2.45
CA LYS A 186 11.47 12.93 -2.09
C LYS A 186 12.37 13.37 -3.26
N GLY A 187 12.86 12.42 -4.06
CA GLY A 187 13.65 12.71 -5.26
C GLY A 187 12.85 13.48 -6.31
N ASP A 188 11.63 13.03 -6.59
CA ASP A 188 10.75 13.64 -7.60
C ASP A 188 10.21 14.99 -7.15
N ILE A 189 9.87 15.15 -5.86
CA ILE A 189 9.49 16.45 -5.26
C ILE A 189 10.65 17.44 -5.38
N ARG A 190 11.88 17.04 -5.04
CA ARG A 190 13.03 17.93 -5.15
C ARG A 190 13.23 18.40 -6.59
N ASN A 191 13.14 17.48 -7.55
CA ASN A 191 13.22 17.80 -8.98
C ASN A 191 12.07 18.70 -9.45
N ALA A 192 10.85 18.50 -8.94
CA ALA A 192 9.69 19.34 -9.24
C ALA A 192 9.85 20.77 -8.67
N ILE A 193 10.30 20.90 -7.41
CA ILE A 193 10.60 22.18 -6.77
C ILE A 193 11.70 22.91 -7.53
N ASP A 194 12.76 22.22 -7.94
CA ASP A 194 13.86 22.82 -8.70
C ASP A 194 13.40 23.31 -10.08
N ARG A 195 12.51 22.56 -10.76
CA ARG A 195 11.86 23.00 -12.02
C ARG A 195 10.99 24.23 -11.81
N LEU A 196 10.18 24.25 -10.75
CA LEU A 196 9.35 25.40 -10.38
C LEU A 196 10.22 26.63 -10.10
N LYS A 197 11.31 26.46 -9.35
CA LYS A 197 12.25 27.55 -9.03
C LYS A 197 12.93 28.10 -10.28
N LYS A 198 13.31 27.24 -11.24
CA LYS A 198 13.86 27.67 -12.55
C LYS A 198 12.83 28.45 -13.35
N TRP A 199 11.60 27.96 -13.42
CA TRP A 199 10.49 28.61 -14.10
C TRP A 199 10.16 29.98 -13.49
N LEU A 200 10.06 30.09 -12.16
CA LEU A 200 9.86 31.37 -11.48
C LEU A 200 10.97 32.38 -11.79
N ARG A 201 12.24 31.94 -11.86
CA ARG A 201 13.36 32.81 -12.26
C ARG A 201 13.28 33.27 -13.71
N SER A 202 12.80 32.43 -14.64
CA SER A 202 12.61 32.86 -16.03
C SER A 202 11.46 33.87 -16.16
N PHE A 203 10.40 33.72 -15.36
CA PHE A 203 9.30 34.69 -15.32
C PHE A 203 9.74 36.05 -14.77
N ALA A 204 10.52 36.07 -13.69
CA ALA A 204 11.08 37.31 -13.14
C ALA A 204 11.93 38.06 -14.18
N LYS A 205 12.81 37.34 -14.90
CA LYS A 205 13.64 37.94 -15.97
C LYS A 205 12.86 38.43 -17.18
N ALA A 206 11.74 37.77 -17.51
CA ALA A 206 10.89 38.20 -18.63
C ALA A 206 10.10 39.47 -18.29
N SER A 207 9.64 39.60 -17.04
CA SER A 207 8.94 40.80 -16.55
C SER A 207 9.84 42.04 -16.53
N GLU A 208 11.14 41.88 -16.26
CA GLU A 208 12.11 42.99 -16.21
C GLU A 208 12.38 43.56 -17.62
N LYS A 209 12.35 42.71 -18.66
CA LYS A 209 12.57 43.13 -20.06
C LYS A 209 11.38 43.82 -20.74
N GLN A 210 10.19 43.80 -20.14
CA GLN A 210 8.99 44.47 -20.68
C GLN A 210 8.74 45.85 -20.04
N GLY A 211 9.53 46.24 -19.04
CA GLY A 211 9.42 47.51 -18.34
C GLY A 211 10.39 48.61 -18.80
N ASP A 212 11.32 48.29 -19.71
CA ASP A 212 12.22 49.22 -20.40
C ASP A 212 11.71 49.51 -21.82
#